data_AF-A0A0C1KQT8-F1
#
_entry.id   AF-A0A0C1KQT8-F1
#
_cell.length_a   1.000
_cell.length_b   1.000
_cell.length_c   1.000
_cell.angle_alpha   90.00
_cell.angle_beta   90.00
_cell.angle_gamma   90.00
#
_symmetry.space_group_name_H-M   'P 1'
#
loop_
_entity.id
_entity.type
_entity.pdbx_description
1 polymer ?
#
loop_
_entity_poly.entity_id
_entity_poly.type
_entity_poly.pdbx_seq_one_letter_code
_entity_poly.pdbx_strand_id
1 'polypeptide(L)'
;MNIQNITALASQLQSLGFDNFGSLLLKRICFKPDNFYLNHKIAKDKELLEFRFYFERQRESDAYMLLYYDVTLQQKNIFEELMIAGINIADLEKQMTTINWMSAFNIDERKKLDPNDKTTWEVEAKVESVVESLAALELDEKGKTVAAALKVKFWFGTPYHEIFGSISAVKNKSDISQRFYFSENSSGITVDEAYRFLQNKWLEKQLQLKKKQADSTSESENDETNSTTGSGLLKKRRINSSLKGKRNKTNQD
;
A
#
# COMPACT_ATOMS: atom_id res chain seq x y z
N MET A 1 21.29 -26.83 -8.53
CA MET A 1 21.07 -25.43 -8.09
C MET A 1 21.98 -24.56 -8.94
N ASN A 2 21.44 -23.62 -9.70
CA ASN A 2 22.21 -22.82 -10.66
C ASN A 2 22.84 -21.59 -9.96
N ILE A 3 24.05 -21.76 -9.41
CA ILE A 3 24.73 -20.70 -8.65
C ILE A 3 25.03 -19.48 -9.54
N GLN A 4 25.42 -19.68 -10.80
CA GLN A 4 25.71 -18.58 -11.72
C GLN A 4 24.49 -17.68 -11.95
N ASN A 5 23.32 -18.28 -12.15
CA ASN A 5 22.07 -17.54 -12.27
C ASN A 5 21.73 -16.78 -10.98
N ILE A 6 21.92 -17.40 -9.80
CA ILE A 6 21.68 -16.74 -8.52
C ILE A 6 22.63 -15.56 -8.30
N THR A 7 23.92 -15.73 -8.62
CA THR A 7 24.91 -14.65 -8.54
C THR A 7 24.56 -13.50 -9.50
N ALA A 8 24.14 -13.81 -10.74
CA ALA A 8 23.71 -12.80 -11.70
C ALA A 8 22.48 -12.02 -11.20
N LEU A 9 21.47 -12.69 -10.64
CA LEU A 9 20.31 -12.04 -10.02
C LEU A 9 20.70 -11.17 -8.81
N ALA A 10 21.62 -11.66 -7.97
CA ALA A 10 22.13 -10.88 -6.85
C ALA A 10 22.87 -9.62 -7.31
N SER A 11 23.70 -9.72 -8.36
CA SER A 11 24.38 -8.56 -8.96
C SER A 11 23.41 -7.59 -9.61
N GLN A 12 22.34 -8.08 -10.27
CA GLN A 12 21.28 -7.23 -10.83
C GLN A 12 20.54 -6.46 -9.72
N LEU A 13 20.21 -7.12 -8.61
CA LEU A 13 19.60 -6.44 -7.45
C LEU A 13 20.57 -5.43 -6.84
N GLN A 14 21.86 -5.76 -6.76
CA GLN A 14 22.89 -4.85 -6.27
C GLN A 14 23.01 -3.60 -7.16
N SER A 15 22.96 -3.72 -8.49
CA SER A 15 22.98 -2.56 -9.38
C SER A 15 21.77 -1.65 -9.23
N LEU A 16 20.66 -2.15 -8.70
CA LEU A 16 19.48 -1.35 -8.36
C LEU A 16 19.59 -0.67 -6.98
N GLY A 17 20.60 -1.02 -6.17
CA GLY A 17 20.80 -0.51 -4.81
C GLY A 17 20.37 -1.47 -3.70
N PHE A 18 20.25 -2.78 -3.97
CA PHE A 18 19.89 -3.79 -2.98
C PHE A 18 21.04 -4.74 -2.67
N ASP A 19 21.62 -4.61 -1.48
CA ASP A 19 22.74 -5.45 -1.05
C ASP A 19 22.28 -6.74 -0.35
N ASN A 20 23.12 -7.77 -0.43
CA ASN A 20 23.02 -9.01 0.35
C ASN A 20 21.82 -9.93 0.06
N PHE A 21 21.21 -9.84 -1.13
CA PHE A 21 20.08 -10.71 -1.51
C PHE A 21 20.45 -12.14 -1.88
N GLY A 22 21.73 -12.45 -2.12
CA GLY A 22 22.17 -13.78 -2.56
C GLY A 22 21.72 -14.92 -1.62
N SER A 23 21.80 -14.71 -0.31
CA SER A 23 21.38 -15.71 0.69
C SER A 23 19.86 -15.94 0.69
N LEU A 24 19.06 -14.90 0.46
CA LEU A 24 17.60 -14.98 0.38
C LEU A 24 17.17 -15.69 -0.90
N LEU A 25 17.83 -15.39 -2.02
CA LEU A 25 17.61 -16.08 -3.29
C LEU A 25 17.92 -17.57 -3.16
N LEU A 26 19.05 -17.94 -2.55
CA LEU A 26 19.40 -19.35 -2.27
C LEU A 26 18.31 -20.06 -1.47
N LYS A 27 17.86 -19.45 -0.36
CA LYS A 27 16.80 -20.02 0.50
C LYS A 27 15.47 -20.20 -0.21
N ARG A 28 15.12 -19.36 -1.19
CA ARG A 28 13.87 -19.51 -1.96
C ARG A 28 14.02 -20.53 -3.09
N ILE A 29 15.09 -20.42 -3.87
CA ILE A 29 15.31 -21.22 -5.08
C ILE A 29 15.59 -22.69 -4.75
N CYS A 30 16.11 -23.01 -3.57
CA CYS A 30 16.36 -24.41 -3.17
C CYS A 30 15.08 -25.27 -3.12
N PHE A 31 13.90 -24.65 -2.92
CA PHE A 31 12.59 -25.32 -2.97
C PHE A 31 12.03 -25.48 -4.39
N LYS A 32 12.74 -25.00 -5.42
CA LYS A 32 12.35 -25.06 -6.84
C LYS A 32 10.92 -24.53 -7.16
N PRO A 33 10.50 -23.37 -6.62
CA PRO A 33 9.18 -22.82 -6.95
C PRO A 33 9.10 -22.39 -8.43
N ASP A 34 7.92 -22.48 -9.05
CA ASP A 34 7.74 -21.94 -10.41
C ASP A 34 7.87 -20.41 -10.43
N ASN A 35 7.46 -19.74 -9.36
CA ASN A 35 7.64 -18.32 -9.14
C ASN A 35 7.66 -17.99 -7.65
N PHE A 36 8.24 -16.84 -7.29
CA PHE A 36 8.23 -16.39 -5.90
C PHE A 36 8.40 -14.87 -5.80
N TYR A 37 8.16 -14.37 -4.58
CA TYR A 37 8.40 -12.99 -4.22
C TYR A 37 9.48 -12.86 -3.15
N LEU A 38 10.26 -11.78 -3.25
CA LEU A 38 11.08 -11.28 -2.14
C LEU A 38 10.59 -9.89 -1.77
N ASN A 39 10.45 -9.63 -0.47
CA ASN A 39 10.03 -8.33 0.06
C ASN A 39 11.22 -7.67 0.76
N HIS A 40 11.33 -6.36 0.62
CA HIS A 40 12.36 -5.57 1.29
C HIS A 40 11.86 -4.17 1.61
N LYS A 41 12.30 -3.63 2.74
CA LYS A 41 11.88 -2.31 3.22
C LYS A 41 13.10 -1.43 3.40
N ILE A 42 13.03 -0.21 2.86
CA ILE A 42 14.08 0.79 2.97
C ILE A 42 13.47 2.04 3.60
N ALA A 43 13.99 2.43 4.77
CA ALA A 43 13.67 3.73 5.35
C ALA A 43 14.48 4.80 4.61
N LYS A 44 13.81 5.84 4.12
CA LYS A 44 14.44 6.97 3.44
C LYS A 44 13.85 8.27 3.96
N ASP A 45 14.69 9.09 4.57
CA ASP A 45 14.27 10.27 5.33
C ASP A 45 13.21 9.93 6.40
N LYS A 46 11.98 10.41 6.23
CA LYS A 46 10.82 10.14 7.11
C LYS A 46 9.82 9.14 6.51
N GLU A 47 10.13 8.62 5.33
CA GLU A 47 9.25 7.77 4.53
C GLU A 47 9.78 6.34 4.49
N LEU A 48 8.90 5.38 4.21
CA LEU A 48 9.25 3.97 4.11
C LEU A 48 8.93 3.48 2.71
N LEU A 49 9.90 2.87 2.04
CA LEU A 49 9.72 2.22 0.75
C LEU A 49 9.60 0.72 0.96
N GLU A 50 8.53 0.12 0.45
CA GLU A 50 8.35 -1.32 0.41
C GLU A 50 8.50 -1.83 -1.02
N PHE A 51 9.50 -2.68 -1.24
CA PHE A 51 9.81 -3.32 -2.49
C PHE A 51 9.35 -4.77 -2.47
N ARG A 52 8.71 -5.21 -3.56
CA ARG A 52 8.30 -6.59 -3.78
C ARG A 52 8.77 -7.05 -5.16
N PHE A 53 9.81 -7.87 -5.18
CA PHE A 53 10.44 -8.41 -6.38
C PHE A 53 9.76 -9.69 -6.82
N TYR A 54 9.43 -9.82 -8.10
CA TYR A 54 8.84 -11.02 -8.66
C TYR A 54 9.83 -11.79 -9.52
N PHE A 55 10.03 -13.07 -9.16
CA PHE A 55 10.90 -13.98 -9.87
C PHE A 55 10.08 -15.12 -10.48
N GLU A 56 10.44 -15.52 -11.69
CA GLU A 56 9.82 -16.65 -12.40
C GLU A 56 10.90 -17.57 -12.97
N ARG A 57 10.63 -18.88 -12.89
CA ARG A 57 11.48 -19.94 -13.42
C ARG A 57 11.17 -20.14 -14.90
N GLN A 58 12.19 -20.02 -15.74
CA GLN A 58 12.09 -20.37 -17.14
C GLN A 58 12.03 -21.89 -17.32
N ARG A 59 11.04 -22.37 -18.08
CA ARG A 59 10.84 -23.81 -18.32
C ARG A 59 11.97 -24.45 -19.14
N GLU A 60 12.59 -23.68 -20.03
CA GLU A 60 13.59 -24.19 -20.98
C GLU A 60 15.00 -24.28 -20.36
N SER A 61 15.39 -23.28 -19.57
CA SER A 61 16.76 -23.14 -19.05
C SER A 61 16.89 -23.51 -17.57
N ASP A 62 15.78 -23.77 -16.88
CA ASP A 62 15.73 -23.94 -15.42
C ASP A 62 16.29 -22.73 -14.64
N ALA A 63 16.45 -21.58 -15.31
CA ALA A 63 16.98 -20.35 -14.74
C ALA A 63 15.83 -19.47 -14.22
N TYR A 64 16.09 -18.74 -13.13
CA TYR A 64 15.15 -17.74 -12.64
C TYR A 64 15.46 -16.37 -13.26
N MET A 65 14.41 -15.63 -13.56
CA MET A 65 14.49 -14.24 -13.99
C MET A 65 13.74 -13.34 -13.02
N LEU A 66 14.31 -12.17 -12.75
CA LEU A 66 13.60 -11.05 -12.14
C LEU A 66 12.82 -10.32 -13.24
N LEU A 67 11.49 -10.37 -13.20
CA LEU A 67 10.64 -9.82 -14.28
C LEU A 67 10.16 -8.40 -14.00
N TYR A 68 9.79 -8.13 -12.76
CA TYR A 68 9.36 -6.82 -12.31
C TYR A 68 9.51 -6.70 -10.80
N TYR A 69 9.37 -5.48 -10.30
CA TYR A 69 9.19 -5.22 -8.89
C TYR A 69 8.12 -4.15 -8.68
N ASP A 70 7.33 -4.35 -7.63
CA ASP A 70 6.39 -3.37 -7.13
C ASP A 70 7.09 -2.54 -6.04
N VAL A 71 6.95 -1.22 -6.09
CA VAL A 71 7.43 -0.30 -5.06
C VAL A 71 6.25 0.46 -4.51
N THR A 72 6.16 0.52 -3.19
CA THR A 72 5.16 1.33 -2.48
C THR A 72 5.88 2.33 -1.61
N LEU A 73 5.62 3.62 -1.84
CA LEU A 73 5.99 4.69 -0.93
C LEU A 73 4.90 4.76 0.14
N GLN A 74 5.25 4.29 1.33
CA GLN A 74 4.40 4.37 2.52
C GLN A 74 4.60 5.74 3.14
N GLN A 75 3.56 6.55 3.06
CA GLN A 75 3.51 7.81 3.79
C GLN A 75 3.31 7.50 5.26
N LYS A 76 3.98 8.28 6.12
CA LYS A 76 3.70 8.24 7.55
C LYS A 76 2.19 8.44 7.73
N ASN A 77 1.54 7.56 8.48
CA ASN A 77 0.15 7.77 8.90
C ASN A 77 0.11 9.05 9.74
N ILE A 78 -0.13 10.18 9.08
CA ILE A 78 -0.45 11.44 9.73
C ILE A 78 -1.96 11.47 9.73
N PHE A 79 -2.54 11.21 10.90
CA PHE A 79 -3.96 11.36 11.11
C PHE A 79 -4.24 12.87 11.18
N GLU A 80 -4.88 13.42 10.14
CA GLU A 80 -5.19 14.86 10.04
C GLU A 80 -6.16 15.29 11.15
N GLU A 81 -7.09 14.40 11.51
CA GLU A 81 -8.01 14.57 12.63
C GLU A 81 -7.39 13.95 13.90
N LEU A 82 -7.22 14.75 14.95
CA LEU A 82 -6.72 14.28 16.24
C LEU A 82 -7.83 13.63 17.09
N MET A 83 -9.09 13.93 16.79
CA MET A 83 -10.26 13.31 17.41
C MET A 83 -11.18 12.70 16.37
N ILE A 84 -11.49 11.42 16.51
CA ILE A 84 -12.51 10.72 15.72
C ILE A 84 -13.43 10.00 16.70
N ALA A 85 -14.75 10.17 16.55
CA ALA A 85 -15.75 9.57 17.45
C ALA A 85 -15.49 9.85 18.95
N GLY A 86 -14.95 11.03 19.28
CA GLY A 86 -14.59 11.41 20.66
C GLY A 86 -13.30 10.80 21.20
N ILE A 87 -12.56 10.03 20.37
CA ILE A 87 -11.32 9.36 20.74
C ILE A 87 -10.14 10.17 20.25
N ASN A 88 -9.25 10.54 21.17
CA ASN A 88 -7.98 11.18 20.83
C ASN A 88 -6.99 10.16 20.30
N ILE A 89 -6.66 10.26 19.02
CA ILE A 89 -5.79 9.30 18.32
C ILE A 89 -4.35 9.35 18.85
N ALA A 90 -3.87 10.53 19.24
CA ALA A 90 -2.51 10.67 19.80
C ALA A 90 -2.40 10.01 21.18
N ASP A 91 -3.44 10.13 22.00
CA ASP A 91 -3.48 9.47 23.32
C ASP A 91 -3.59 7.95 23.16
N LEU A 92 -4.42 7.48 22.23
CA LEU A 92 -4.53 6.06 21.89
C LEU A 92 -3.19 5.49 21.40
N GLU A 93 -2.50 6.19 20.49
CA GLU A 93 -1.18 5.79 20.00
C GLU A 93 -0.14 5.72 21.13
N LYS A 94 -0.18 6.67 22.07
CA LYS A 94 0.68 6.68 23.25
C LYS A 94 0.40 5.48 24.16
N GLN A 95 -0.88 5.15 24.40
CA GLN A 95 -1.28 3.97 25.17
C GLN A 95 -0.83 2.67 24.47
N MET A 96 -0.97 2.58 23.15
CA MET A 96 -0.48 1.42 22.40
C MET A 96 1.04 1.26 22.48
N THR A 97 1.79 2.34 22.66
CA THR A 97 3.26 2.29 22.77
C THR A 97 3.72 1.73 24.12
N THR A 98 2.93 1.86 25.19
CA THR A 98 3.32 1.37 26.53
C THR A 98 3.06 -0.12 26.73
N ILE A 99 2.28 -0.75 25.85
CA ILE A 99 1.93 -2.16 25.92
C ILE A 99 2.98 -2.99 25.18
N ASN A 100 3.51 -4.02 25.84
CA ASN A 100 4.27 -5.06 25.17
C ASN A 100 3.30 -6.03 24.48
N TRP A 101 3.00 -5.75 23.20
CA TRP A 101 2.05 -6.54 22.42
C TRP A 101 2.48 -7.99 22.22
N MET A 102 3.78 -8.28 22.18
CA MET A 102 4.26 -9.66 22.02
C MET A 102 3.86 -10.54 23.21
N SER A 103 3.97 -10.01 24.43
CA SER A 103 3.47 -10.70 25.63
C SER A 103 1.96 -10.63 25.75
N ALA A 104 1.33 -9.51 25.39
CA ALA A 104 -0.12 -9.35 25.49
C ALA A 104 -0.89 -10.34 24.59
N PHE A 105 -0.30 -10.74 23.45
CA PHE A 105 -0.87 -11.76 22.57
C PHE A 105 -0.42 -13.20 22.91
N ASN A 106 0.38 -13.40 23.96
CA ASN A 106 0.81 -14.73 24.38
C ASN A 106 -0.22 -15.37 25.31
N ILE A 107 -1.23 -16.02 24.74
CA ILE A 107 -2.34 -16.63 25.49
C ILE A 107 -1.89 -17.82 26.35
N ASP A 108 -0.78 -18.46 25.99
CA ASP A 108 -0.24 -19.62 26.73
C ASP A 108 0.45 -19.24 28.04
N GLU A 109 0.70 -17.95 28.29
CA GLU A 109 1.33 -17.47 29.52
C GLU A 109 0.37 -17.61 30.72
N ARG A 110 0.64 -18.59 31.59
CA ARG A 110 -0.17 -18.81 32.79
C ARG A 110 0.31 -17.95 33.95
N LYS A 111 -0.35 -16.82 34.17
CA LYS A 111 -0.17 -16.01 35.38
C LYS A 111 -1.20 -16.39 36.44
N LYS A 112 -0.80 -16.33 37.71
CA LYS A 112 -1.71 -16.51 38.84
C LYS A 112 -2.56 -15.24 38.98
N LEU A 113 -3.86 -15.36 38.77
CA LEU A 113 -4.81 -14.27 38.99
C LEU A 113 -5.01 -14.06 40.49
N ASP A 114 -4.82 -12.83 40.96
CA ASP A 114 -5.27 -12.38 42.27
C ASP A 114 -6.20 -11.16 42.09
N PRO A 115 -7.52 -11.32 42.29
CA PRO A 115 -8.46 -10.22 42.12
C PRO A 115 -8.16 -8.99 43.00
N ASN A 116 -7.48 -9.17 44.13
CA ASN A 116 -7.17 -8.09 45.07
C ASN A 116 -5.85 -7.38 44.75
N ASP A 117 -5.01 -7.98 43.91
CA ASP A 117 -3.75 -7.38 43.49
C ASP A 117 -3.87 -6.87 42.05
N LYS A 118 -4.05 -5.55 41.93
CA LYS A 118 -4.16 -4.85 40.65
C LYS A 118 -2.99 -5.12 39.72
N THR A 119 -1.80 -5.39 40.26
CA THR A 119 -0.60 -5.65 39.42
C THR A 119 -0.72 -6.93 38.61
N THR A 120 -1.61 -7.86 39.01
CA THR A 120 -1.81 -9.14 38.30
C THR A 120 -2.67 -9.03 37.05
N TRP A 121 -3.46 -7.95 36.89
CA TRP A 121 -4.37 -7.75 35.75
C TRP A 121 -4.30 -6.35 35.12
N GLU A 122 -3.41 -5.47 35.60
CA GLU A 122 -3.31 -4.09 35.11
C GLU A 122 -2.97 -4.02 33.60
N VAL A 123 -2.16 -4.95 33.10
CA VAL A 123 -1.79 -5.00 31.68
C VAL A 123 -3.02 -5.35 30.85
N GLU A 124 -3.76 -6.36 31.27
CA GLU A 124 -4.98 -6.84 30.62
C GLU A 124 -6.05 -5.75 30.59
N ALA A 125 -6.23 -4.98 31.68
CA ALA A 125 -7.13 -3.83 31.70
C ALA A 125 -6.68 -2.68 30.76
N LYS A 126 -5.37 -2.45 30.61
CA LYS A 126 -4.85 -1.48 29.62
C LYS A 126 -5.11 -1.95 28.19
N VAL A 127 -4.93 -3.24 27.93
CA VAL A 127 -5.22 -3.86 26.63
C VAL A 127 -6.71 -3.73 26.30
N GLU A 128 -7.60 -4.06 27.26
CA GLU A 128 -9.05 -3.93 27.10
C GLU A 128 -9.46 -2.52 26.72
N SER A 129 -9.01 -1.50 27.46
CA SER A 129 -9.28 -0.08 27.18
C SER A 129 -8.85 0.34 25.76
N VAL A 130 -7.67 -0.12 25.31
CA VAL A 130 -7.19 0.14 23.95
C VAL A 130 -8.04 -0.58 22.91
N VAL A 131 -8.43 -1.84 23.16
CA VAL A 131 -9.27 -2.63 22.26
C VAL A 131 -10.66 -2.02 22.12
N GLU A 132 -11.26 -1.55 23.22
CA GLU A 132 -12.54 -0.83 23.21
C GLU A 132 -12.45 0.46 22.40
N SER A 133 -11.37 1.24 22.59
CA SER A 133 -11.13 2.47 21.82
C SER A 133 -10.97 2.17 20.32
N LEU A 134 -10.24 1.11 19.96
CA LEU A 134 -10.11 0.68 18.57
C LEU A 134 -11.44 0.21 17.98
N ALA A 135 -12.26 -0.53 18.75
CA ALA A 135 -13.57 -0.99 18.31
C ALA A 135 -14.55 0.17 18.10
N ALA A 136 -14.53 1.16 18.99
CA ALA A 136 -15.33 2.37 18.85
C ALA A 136 -14.90 3.21 17.64
N LEU A 137 -13.60 3.30 17.33
CA LEU A 137 -13.12 3.91 16.08
C LEU A 137 -13.63 3.17 14.85
N GLU A 138 -13.73 1.84 14.87
CA GLU A 138 -14.18 1.05 13.72
C GLU A 138 -15.66 1.25 13.35
N LEU A 139 -16.47 1.86 14.23
CA LEU A 139 -17.85 2.25 13.93
C LEU A 139 -17.94 3.45 12.96
N ASP A 140 -16.89 4.27 12.89
CA ASP A 140 -16.78 5.39 11.97
C ASP A 140 -15.97 5.00 10.72
N GLU A 141 -16.39 5.44 9.53
CA GLU A 141 -15.70 5.09 8.27
C GLU A 141 -14.25 5.62 8.22
N LYS A 142 -13.99 6.81 8.77
CA LYS A 142 -12.62 7.33 8.89
C LYS A 142 -11.90 6.59 10.03
N GLY A 143 -12.55 6.41 11.16
CA GLY A 143 -12.00 5.72 12.33
C GLY A 143 -11.57 4.29 12.02
N LYS A 144 -12.29 3.56 11.16
CA LYS A 144 -11.92 2.23 10.67
C LYS A 144 -10.56 2.21 9.96
N THR A 145 -10.26 3.24 9.17
CA THR A 145 -8.94 3.34 8.51
C THR A 145 -7.82 3.62 9.52
N VAL A 146 -8.10 4.45 10.53
CA VAL A 146 -7.16 4.76 11.62
C VAL A 146 -6.89 3.54 12.49
N ALA A 147 -7.94 2.84 12.92
CA ALA A 147 -7.85 1.63 13.73
C ALA A 147 -7.04 0.54 13.02
N ALA A 148 -7.32 0.28 11.74
CA ALA A 148 -6.54 -0.68 10.97
C ALA A 148 -5.06 -0.28 10.85
N ALA A 149 -4.77 1.00 10.61
CA ALA A 149 -3.41 1.51 10.54
C ALA A 149 -2.65 1.36 11.87
N LEU A 150 -3.29 1.64 13.00
CA LEU A 150 -2.73 1.45 14.34
C LEU A 150 -2.49 -0.03 14.66
N LYS A 151 -3.46 -0.90 14.36
CA LYS A 151 -3.33 -2.36 14.53
C LYS A 151 -2.14 -2.90 13.73
N VAL A 152 -2.03 -2.53 12.44
CA VAL A 152 -0.88 -2.94 11.61
C VAL A 152 0.44 -2.41 12.17
N LYS A 153 0.47 -1.17 12.68
CA LYS A 153 1.69 -0.56 13.21
C LYS A 153 2.21 -1.27 14.46
N PHE A 154 1.34 -1.58 15.42
CA PHE A 154 1.74 -2.08 16.73
C PHE A 154 1.69 -3.61 16.85
N TRP A 155 0.86 -4.27 16.06
CA TRP A 155 0.73 -5.74 16.07
C TRP A 155 1.57 -6.40 14.96
N PHE A 156 2.42 -5.63 14.27
CA PHE A 156 3.34 -6.19 13.30
C PHE A 156 4.31 -7.17 13.98
N GLY A 157 4.33 -8.41 13.50
CA GLY A 157 5.20 -9.46 14.02
C GLY A 157 4.70 -10.14 15.31
N THR A 158 3.49 -9.81 15.80
CA THR A 158 2.86 -10.49 16.94
C THR A 158 1.85 -11.56 16.47
N PRO A 159 1.49 -12.56 17.29
CA PRO A 159 0.53 -13.60 16.94
C PRO A 159 -0.94 -13.14 17.05
N TYR A 160 -1.25 -11.89 16.67
CA TYR A 160 -2.61 -11.33 16.81
C TYR A 160 -3.69 -12.07 16.00
N HIS A 161 -3.29 -12.80 14.96
CA HIS A 161 -4.18 -13.47 14.01
C HIS A 161 -5.04 -14.56 14.64
N GLU A 162 -4.60 -15.13 15.77
CA GLU A 162 -5.35 -16.14 16.52
C GLU A 162 -6.61 -15.54 17.20
N ILE A 163 -6.55 -14.25 17.56
CA ILE A 163 -7.64 -13.55 18.26
C ILE A 163 -8.49 -12.73 17.28
N PHE A 164 -7.83 -11.93 16.45
CA PHE A 164 -8.48 -10.92 15.61
C PHE A 164 -8.56 -11.31 14.13
N GLY A 165 -8.06 -12.49 13.75
CA GLY A 165 -8.01 -12.90 12.35
C GLY A 165 -7.12 -11.99 11.50
N SER A 166 -7.49 -11.83 10.22
CA SER A 166 -6.77 -10.94 9.31
C SER A 166 -7.23 -9.50 9.51
N ILE A 167 -6.29 -8.59 9.81
CA ILE A 167 -6.56 -7.15 9.67
C ILE A 167 -6.68 -6.88 8.18
N SER A 168 -7.84 -6.37 7.74
CA SER A 168 -7.98 -5.90 6.37
C SER A 168 -6.89 -4.88 6.10
N ALA A 169 -6.00 -5.16 5.15
CA ALA A 169 -4.94 -4.26 4.77
C ALA A 169 -5.56 -2.97 4.25
N VAL A 170 -5.75 -2.00 5.14
CA VAL A 170 -6.10 -0.63 4.74
C VAL A 170 -4.84 -0.09 4.12
N LYS A 171 -4.75 -0.26 2.79
CA LYS A 171 -3.79 0.50 1.98
C LYS A 171 -4.05 1.95 2.34
N ASN A 172 -3.04 2.61 2.91
CA ASN A 172 -3.21 4.00 3.28
C ASN A 172 -3.61 4.75 1.99
N LYS A 173 -4.68 5.55 2.03
CA LYS A 173 -5.16 6.25 0.82
C LYS A 173 -4.06 7.14 0.23
N SER A 174 -3.08 7.53 1.03
CA SER A 174 -1.91 8.31 0.64
C SER A 174 -0.77 7.49 0.03
N ASP A 175 -0.75 6.16 0.18
CA ASP A 175 0.30 5.30 -0.39
C ASP A 175 0.29 5.40 -1.91
N ILE A 176 1.49 5.50 -2.47
CA ILE A 176 1.69 5.47 -3.92
C ILE A 176 2.45 4.21 -4.25
N SER A 177 1.83 3.35 -5.06
CA SER A 177 2.47 2.17 -5.62
C SER A 177 2.75 2.33 -7.12
N GLN A 178 3.85 1.75 -7.56
CA GLN A 178 4.22 1.64 -8.97
C GLN A 178 4.93 0.31 -9.22
N ARG A 179 4.57 -0.34 -10.32
CA ARG A 179 5.31 -1.48 -10.86
C ARG A 179 6.35 -1.00 -11.86
N PHE A 180 7.56 -1.53 -11.76
CA PHE A 180 8.63 -1.33 -12.72
C PHE A 180 8.99 -2.68 -13.36
N TYR A 181 9.01 -2.70 -14.69
CA TYR A 181 9.38 -3.86 -15.50
C TYR A 181 10.82 -3.68 -15.99
N PHE A 182 11.54 -4.80 -16.13
CA PHE A 182 12.84 -4.79 -16.79
C PHE A 182 12.63 -4.86 -18.30
N SER A 183 13.20 -3.92 -19.04
CA SER A 183 13.31 -4.02 -20.50
C SER A 183 14.61 -4.72 -20.88
N GLU A 184 14.63 -5.36 -22.05
CA GLU A 184 15.75 -6.21 -22.51
C GLU A 184 17.14 -5.54 -22.45
N ASN A 185 17.21 -4.20 -22.45
CA ASN A 185 18.46 -3.43 -22.46
C ASN A 185 18.58 -2.40 -21.31
N SER A 186 17.69 -2.41 -20.32
CA SER A 186 17.82 -1.49 -19.17
C SER A 186 18.30 -2.22 -17.92
N SER A 187 19.13 -1.55 -17.15
CA SER A 187 19.54 -1.97 -15.81
C SER A 187 18.41 -1.90 -14.78
N GLY A 188 17.19 -1.53 -15.17
CA GLY A 188 16.08 -1.18 -14.30
C GLY A 188 16.26 0.18 -13.62
N ILE A 189 15.28 0.54 -12.77
CA ILE A 189 15.23 1.82 -12.06
C ILE A 189 15.79 1.62 -10.65
N THR A 190 16.80 2.39 -10.28
CA THR A 190 17.44 2.30 -8.96
C THR A 190 16.48 2.67 -7.82
N VAL A 191 16.82 2.30 -6.58
CA VAL A 191 16.09 2.71 -5.36
C VAL A 191 15.88 4.23 -5.33
N ASP A 192 16.90 5.00 -5.70
CA ASP A 192 16.86 6.46 -5.67
C ASP A 192 15.91 7.05 -6.72
N GLU A 193 15.94 6.50 -7.93
CA GLU A 193 15.05 6.91 -9.01
C GLU A 193 13.60 6.50 -8.73
N ALA A 194 13.38 5.29 -8.20
CA ALA A 194 12.06 4.82 -7.80
C ALA A 194 11.46 5.72 -6.70
N TYR A 195 12.28 6.11 -5.72
CA TYR A 195 11.87 7.06 -4.67
C TYR A 195 11.45 8.41 -5.26
N ARG A 196 12.32 9.04 -6.07
CA ARG A 196 12.00 10.33 -6.71
C ARG A 196 10.74 10.25 -7.58
N PHE A 197 10.58 9.16 -8.32
CA PHE A 197 9.39 8.92 -9.14
C PHE A 197 8.11 8.88 -8.30
N LEU A 198 8.12 8.12 -7.19
CA LEU A 198 6.97 8.00 -6.31
C LEU A 198 6.65 9.30 -5.57
N GLN A 199 7.68 10.06 -5.16
CA GLN A 199 7.50 11.39 -4.56
C GLN A 199 6.85 12.36 -5.55
N ASN A 200 7.30 12.40 -6.80
CA ASN A 200 6.67 13.23 -7.84
C ASN A 200 5.21 12.84 -8.07
N LYS A 201 4.92 11.53 -8.16
CA LYS A 201 3.56 11.00 -8.33
C LYS A 201 2.67 11.33 -7.12
N TRP A 202 3.24 11.34 -5.91
CA TRP A 202 2.54 11.78 -4.71
C TRP A 202 2.22 13.29 -4.78
N LEU A 203 3.19 14.12 -5.13
CA LEU A 203 3.00 15.57 -5.26
C LEU A 203 1.94 15.93 -6.31
N GLU A 204 1.96 15.23 -7.45
CA GLU A 204 0.95 15.39 -8.50
C GLU A 204 -0.46 15.05 -7.99
N LYS A 205 -0.59 13.94 -7.25
CA LYS A 205 -1.86 13.57 -6.60
C LYS A 205 -2.34 14.64 -5.63
N GLN A 206 -1.45 15.23 -4.83
CA GLN A 206 -1.79 16.33 -3.91
C GLN A 206 -2.26 17.58 -4.66
N LEU A 207 -1.60 17.94 -5.76
CA LEU A 207 -2.01 19.09 -6.60
C LEU A 207 -3.39 18.86 -7.24
N GLN A 208 -3.67 17.64 -7.71
CA GLN A 208 -4.98 17.30 -8.28
C GLN A 208 -6.10 17.35 -7.23
N LEU A 209 -5.83 16.90 -5.99
CA LEU A 209 -6.80 16.99 -4.89
C LEU A 209 -7.11 18.45 -4.53
N LYS A 210 -6.08 19.31 -4.45
CA LYS A 210 -6.26 20.75 -4.19
C LYS A 210 -7.06 21.44 -5.29
N LYS A 211 -6.82 21.11 -6.57
CA LYS A 211 -7.61 21.64 -7.68
C LYS A 211 -9.09 21.25 -7.58
N LYS A 212 -9.38 19.98 -7.29
CA LYS A 212 -10.76 19.50 -7.12
C LYS A 212 -11.49 20.18 -5.96
N GLN A 213 -10.80 20.47 -4.85
CA GLN A 213 -11.38 21.21 -3.73
C GLN A 213 -11.65 22.68 -4.08
N ALA A 214 -10.78 23.32 -4.86
CA ALA A 214 -11.00 24.68 -5.33
C ALA A 214 -12.22 24.76 -6.28
N ASP A 215 -12.35 23.79 -7.19
CA ASP A 215 -13.49 23.72 -8.13
C ASP A 215 -14.82 23.35 -7.44
N SER A 216 -14.80 22.58 -6.34
CA SER A 216 -16.02 22.28 -5.58
C SER A 216 -16.48 23.40 -4.65
N THR A 217 -15.60 24.36 -4.34
CA THR A 217 -15.93 25.50 -3.46
C THR A 217 -16.47 26.68 -4.27
N SER A 218 -16.18 26.76 -5.56
CA SER A 218 -16.65 27.82 -6.46
C SER A 218 -18.06 27.60 -7.05
N GLU A 219 -18.72 26.47 -6.79
CA GLU A 219 -20.10 26.21 -7.27
C GLU A 219 -21.21 26.56 -6.26
N SER A 220 -20.88 27.06 -5.06
CA SER A 220 -21.89 27.42 -4.04
C SER A 220 -22.17 28.92 -3.89
N GLU A 221 -21.52 29.80 -4.67
CA GLU A 221 -21.76 31.24 -4.64
C GLU A 221 -21.71 31.83 -6.06
N ASN A 222 -22.81 31.74 -6.80
CA ASN A 222 -23.55 32.91 -7.31
C ASN A 222 -24.56 32.52 -8.39
N ASP A 223 -25.80 32.90 -8.10
CA ASP A 223 -26.83 33.19 -9.09
C ASP A 223 -26.34 34.20 -10.13
N GLU A 224 -26.84 34.00 -11.36
CA GLU A 224 -27.05 34.99 -12.43
C GLU A 224 -25.90 35.95 -12.78
N THR A 225 -25.23 35.71 -13.92
CA THR A 225 -25.45 36.48 -15.18
C THR A 225 -24.38 36.17 -16.25
N ASN A 226 -24.87 35.92 -17.46
CA ASN A 226 -24.28 36.15 -18.78
C ASN A 226 -22.75 36.10 -19.03
N SER A 227 -22.41 35.08 -19.83
CA SER A 227 -21.75 35.19 -21.15
C SER A 227 -20.22 35.16 -21.27
N THR A 228 -19.82 34.29 -22.22
CA THR A 228 -18.75 34.39 -23.22
C THR A 228 -17.34 33.81 -22.97
N THR A 229 -17.10 32.68 -23.68
CA THR A 229 -15.89 32.25 -24.43
C THR A 229 -14.55 32.14 -23.68
N GLY A 230 -13.94 30.97 -23.50
CA GLY A 230 -13.33 30.05 -24.49
C GLY A 230 -12.08 29.44 -23.81
N SER A 231 -11.56 28.24 -24.04
CA SER A 231 -11.56 27.33 -25.18
C SER A 231 -11.38 25.90 -24.68
N GLY A 232 -12.33 25.03 -25.04
CA GLY A 232 -12.20 23.58 -24.88
C GLY A 232 -12.05 22.95 -26.26
N LEU A 233 -10.88 22.38 -26.55
CA LEU A 233 -10.61 21.52 -27.71
C LEU A 233 -9.79 20.36 -27.15
N LEU A 234 -10.32 19.14 -27.00
CA LEU A 234 -10.62 18.20 -28.08
C LEU A 234 -11.69 17.20 -27.61
N LYS A 235 -12.93 17.30 -28.09
CA LYS A 235 -13.90 16.19 -28.00
C LYS A 235 -13.80 15.34 -29.26
N LYS A 236 -13.25 14.13 -29.09
CA LYS A 236 -13.12 13.07 -30.10
C LYS A 236 -14.51 12.72 -30.67
N ARG A 237 -14.73 13.07 -31.93
CA ARG A 237 -15.94 12.75 -32.72
C ARG A 237 -16.07 11.22 -32.85
N ARG A 238 -17.05 10.62 -32.15
CA ARG A 238 -17.49 9.24 -32.41
C ARG A 238 -18.37 9.27 -33.67
N ILE A 239 -17.93 8.61 -34.72
CA ILE A 239 -18.75 8.35 -35.91
C ILE A 239 -19.60 7.11 -35.58
N ASN A 240 -20.87 7.34 -35.28
CA ASN A 240 -21.87 6.27 -35.19
C ASN A 240 -22.33 5.91 -36.61
N SER A 241 -21.99 4.70 -37.05
CA SER A 241 -22.54 4.05 -38.23
C SER A 241 -23.89 3.41 -37.92
N SER A 242 -24.97 4.13 -38.19
CA SER A 242 -26.34 3.61 -38.28
C SER A 242 -27.18 4.73 -38.94
N LEU A 243 -28.06 4.57 -39.92
CA LEU A 243 -28.81 3.46 -40.47
C LEU A 243 -29.39 3.93 -41.83
N LYS A 244 -29.53 3.00 -42.77
CA LYS A 244 -30.62 2.85 -43.77
C LYS A 244 -31.06 4.03 -44.64
N GLY A 245 -30.99 3.81 -45.96
CA GLY A 245 -31.79 4.50 -46.95
C GLY A 245 -31.85 3.75 -48.29
N LYS A 246 -32.83 2.86 -48.43
CA LYS A 246 -33.28 2.17 -49.65
C LYS A 246 -33.35 3.09 -50.89
N ARG A 247 -32.95 2.59 -52.06
CA ARG A 247 -33.83 2.49 -53.26
C ARG A 247 -33.19 1.70 -54.42
N ASN A 248 -33.99 0.75 -54.93
CA ASN A 248 -33.94 -0.01 -56.19
C ASN A 248 -33.45 0.84 -57.41
N LYS A 249 -32.94 0.30 -58.53
CA LYS A 249 -33.58 -0.68 -59.45
C LYS A 249 -32.67 -0.94 -60.68
N THR A 250 -32.81 -2.12 -61.30
CA THR A 250 -32.62 -2.48 -62.76
C THR A 250 -31.22 -2.37 -63.39
N ASN A 251 -30.56 -3.46 -63.82
CA ASN A 251 -30.74 -4.41 -64.94
C ASN A 251 -29.93 -4.02 -66.21
N GLN A 252 -29.36 -5.06 -66.84
CA GLN A 252 -28.75 -5.16 -68.19
C GLN A 252 -27.32 -4.59 -68.30
N ASP A 253 -26.32 -5.27 -68.87
CA ASP A 253 -26.16 -6.58 -69.53
C ASP A 253 -24.81 -7.20 -69.11
#